data_AF-A0A6C0K9K9-F1
#
_entry.id   AF-A0A6C0K9K9-F1
#
_cell.length_a   1.000
_cell.length_b   1.000
_cell.length_c   1.000
_cell.angle_alpha   90.00
_cell.angle_beta   90.00
_cell.angle_gamma   90.00
#
_symmetry.space_group_name_H-M   'P 1'
#
loop_
_entity.id
_entity.type
_entity.pdbx_description
1 polymer ?
#
loop_
_entity_poly.entity_id
_entity_poly.type
_entity_poly.pdbx_seq_one_letter_code
_entity_poly.pdbx_strand_id
1 'polypeptide(L)'
;MDEVIQQAPDYFSKEEIEVIFKKNEENVINTLIDLWNLDAPKAKSAAEVAEAAAADIDISKISAAGGDKWASIRDICDTYDLEMQTQMNLLKSRSK
;
A
#
# COMPACT_ATOMS: atom_id res chain seq x y z
N MET A 1 13.63 -7.61 1.46
CA MET A 1 13.59 -6.79 2.69
C MET A 1 13.05 -5.39 2.43
N ASP A 2 13.56 -4.64 1.45
CA ASP A 2 13.04 -3.31 1.10
C ASP A 2 11.54 -3.33 0.75
N GLU A 3 11.08 -4.35 0.02
CA GLU A 3 9.65 -4.58 -0.27
C GLU A 3 8.80 -4.78 0.99
N VAL A 4 9.36 -5.44 2.01
CA VAL A 4 8.68 -5.65 3.30
C VAL A 4 8.60 -4.33 4.05
N ILE A 5 9.66 -3.53 4.06
CA ILE A 5 9.69 -2.23 4.74
C ILE A 5 8.73 -1.23 4.08
N GLN A 6 8.60 -1.23 2.75
CA GLN A 6 7.68 -0.35 2.03
C GLN A 6 6.19 -0.71 2.22
N GLN A 7 5.89 -1.98 2.50
CA GLN A 7 4.51 -2.48 2.65
C GLN A 7 4.14 -2.75 4.12
N ALA A 8 5.14 -2.77 5.00
CA ALA A 8 4.94 -2.87 6.43
C ALA A 8 4.27 -1.59 6.95
N PRO A 9 3.39 -1.71 7.93
CA PRO A 9 2.85 -0.55 8.63
C PRO A 9 3.93 0.25 9.38
N ASP A 10 3.82 1.58 9.37
CA ASP A 10 4.81 2.52 9.96
C ASP A 10 5.05 2.37 11.48
N TYR A 11 4.21 1.58 12.16
CA TYR A 11 4.32 1.34 13.60
C TYR A 11 5.32 0.23 13.98
N PHE A 12 5.81 -0.55 13.00
CA PHE A 12 6.86 -1.53 13.24
C PHE A 12 8.23 -0.93 12.94
N SER A 13 9.18 -1.15 13.86
CA SER A 13 10.55 -0.76 13.59
C SER A 13 11.20 -1.70 12.58
N LYS A 14 12.21 -1.19 11.86
CA LYS A 14 12.99 -2.02 10.92
C LYS A 14 13.60 -3.24 11.62
N GLU A 15 14.01 -3.10 12.89
CA GLU A 15 14.57 -4.22 13.65
C GLU A 15 13.53 -5.32 13.92
N GLU A 16 12.29 -4.94 14.24
CA GLU A 16 11.20 -5.91 14.47
C GLU A 16 10.84 -6.65 13.18
N ILE A 17 10.78 -5.94 12.06
CA ILE A 17 10.54 -6.53 10.74
C ILE A 17 11.67 -7.49 10.38
N GLU A 18 12.94 -7.16 10.64
CA GLU A 18 14.08 -8.04 10.36
C GLU A 18 14.06 -9.33 11.20
N VAL A 19 13.60 -9.26 12.45
CA VAL A 19 13.45 -10.44 13.31
C VAL A 19 12.38 -11.37 12.75
N ILE A 20 11.23 -10.84 12.34
CA ILE A 20 10.15 -11.64 11.74
C ILE A 20 10.57 -12.16 10.37
N PHE A 21 11.30 -11.37 9.59
CA PHE A 21 11.81 -11.75 8.27
C PHE A 21 12.79 -12.93 8.36
N LYS A 22 13.70 -12.91 9.33
CA LYS A 22 14.61 -14.04 9.58
C LYS A 22 13.87 -15.27 10.12
N LYS A 23 12.86 -15.06 10.98
CA LYS A 23 12.03 -16.14 11.50
C LYS A 23 11.23 -16.86 10.40
N ASN A 24 10.84 -16.10 9.37
CA ASN A 24 10.05 -16.60 8.25
C ASN A 24 10.90 -16.98 7.03
N GLU A 25 12.18 -17.33 7.24
CA GLU A 25 13.09 -17.81 6.20
C GLU A 25 13.22 -16.83 5.01
N GLU A 26 13.21 -15.53 5.29
CA GLU A 26 13.29 -14.45 4.28
C GLU A 26 12.10 -14.41 3.30
N ASN A 27 10.99 -15.08 3.65
CA ASN A 27 9.79 -15.08 2.83
C ASN A 27 8.99 -13.79 3.01
N VAL A 28 9.04 -12.92 1.99
CA VAL A 28 8.38 -11.61 1.97
C VAL A 28 6.89 -11.69 2.35
N ILE A 29 6.16 -12.65 1.78
CA ILE A 29 4.70 -12.75 1.97
C ILE A 29 4.36 -13.20 3.39
N ASN A 30 5.00 -14.25 3.89
CA ASN A 30 4.74 -14.74 5.25
C ASN A 30 5.10 -13.68 6.30
N THR A 31 6.17 -12.92 6.05
CA THR A 31 6.59 -11.82 6.92
C THR A 31 5.54 -10.71 6.97
N LEU A 32 5.00 -10.31 5.81
CA LEU A 32 3.94 -9.30 5.73
C LEU A 32 2.62 -9.79 6.36
N ILE A 33 2.26 -11.07 6.16
CA ILE A 33 1.09 -11.67 6.79
C ILE A 33 1.23 -11.65 8.31
N ASP A 34 2.38 -12.06 8.85
CA ASP A 34 2.62 -12.03 10.30
C ASP A 34 2.62 -10.62 10.86
N LEU A 35 3.21 -9.65 10.15
CA LEU A 35 3.17 -8.23 10.53
C LEU A 35 1.74 -7.68 10.57
N TRP A 36 0.90 -8.08 9.61
CA TRP A 36 -0.49 -7.62 9.53
C TRP A 36 -1.42 -8.35 10.51
N ASN A 37 -1.07 -9.58 10.91
CA ASN A 37 -1.78 -10.35 11.93
C ASN A 37 -1.41 -9.94 13.36
N LEU A 38 -0.27 -9.27 13.55
CA LEU A 38 0.09 -8.65 14.81
C LEU A 38 -0.77 -7.40 14.98
N ASP A 39 -1.86 -7.55 15.75
CA ASP A 39 -2.71 -6.44 16.18
C ASP A 39 -1.82 -5.32 16.74
N ALA A 40 -1.81 -4.18 16.04
CA ALA A 40 -0.96 -3.05 16.35
C ALA A 40 -1.04 -2.71 17.86
N PRO A 41 0.09 -2.53 18.56
CA PRO A 41 0.05 -2.10 19.94
C PRO A 41 -0.57 -0.69 20.00
N LYS A 42 -1.74 -0.61 20.63
CA LYS A 42 -2.30 0.64 21.15
C LYS A 42 -1.22 1.40 21.91
N ALA A 43 -0.96 2.63 21.44
CA ALA A 43 -0.33 3.73 22.16
C ALA A 43 1.17 3.65 22.47
N LYS A 44 1.94 4.45 21.73
CA LYS A 44 2.70 5.57 22.32
C LYS A 44 2.86 6.70 21.29
N SER A 45 2.32 7.85 21.65
CA SER A 45 2.39 9.13 20.95
C SER A 45 3.75 9.83 21.13
N ALA A 46 4.06 10.69 20.16
CA ALA A 46 4.86 11.92 20.22
C ALA A 46 6.37 11.86 19.89
N ALA A 47 6.67 12.53 18.76
CA ALA A 47 7.71 13.56 18.56
C ALA A 47 9.21 13.18 18.51
N GLU A 48 9.81 13.31 17.31
CA GLU A 48 10.97 14.18 16.92
C GLU A 48 11.63 13.61 15.64
N VAL A 49 11.48 14.23 14.46
CA VAL A 49 12.26 15.33 13.84
C VAL A 49 13.62 14.89 13.25
N ALA A 50 13.68 14.92 11.91
CA ALA A 50 14.82 15.21 11.00
C ALA A 50 16.06 14.28 11.07
N GLU A 51 16.83 13.93 10.03
CA GLU A 51 17.10 14.47 8.70
C GLU A 51 18.01 13.44 7.97
N ALA A 52 17.77 13.12 6.68
CA ALA A 52 18.84 12.78 5.71
C ALA A 52 18.26 12.45 4.31
N ALA A 53 18.26 13.48 3.47
CA ALA A 53 18.26 13.56 1.99
C ALA A 53 18.16 12.27 1.14
N ALA A 54 17.22 12.27 0.17
CA ALA A 54 17.55 12.30 -1.27
C ALA A 54 16.30 12.46 -2.17
N ALA A 55 16.40 13.39 -3.12
CA ALA A 55 15.62 13.57 -4.35
C ALA A 55 14.18 14.12 -4.25
N ASP A 56 14.06 15.42 -4.58
CA ASP A 56 12.86 16.19 -4.86
C ASP A 56 11.89 15.51 -5.84
N ILE A 57 10.78 15.01 -5.30
CA ILE A 57 9.46 15.08 -5.94
C ILE A 57 8.55 15.79 -4.94
N ASP A 58 8.15 17.02 -5.27
CA ASP A 58 7.27 17.86 -4.45
C ASP A 58 5.84 17.29 -4.41
N ILE A 59 5.63 16.29 -3.55
CA ILE A 59 4.33 15.67 -3.25
C ILE A 59 3.38 16.71 -2.60
N SER A 60 3.92 17.78 -2.02
CA SER A 60 3.18 18.85 -1.34
C SER A 60 2.24 19.63 -2.28
N LYS A 61 2.50 19.63 -3.59
CA LYS A 61 1.65 20.33 -4.57
C LYS A 61 0.43 19.52 -5.02
N ILE A 62 0.41 18.20 -4.79
CA ILE A 62 -0.77 17.34 -5.07
C ILE A 62 -1.82 17.49 -3.96
N SER A 63 -1.41 17.87 -2.75
CA SER A 63 -2.31 18.06 -1.59
C SER A 63 -3.25 19.28 -1.70
N ALA A 64 -3.02 20.16 -2.68
CA ALA A 64 -3.88 21.34 -2.92
C ALA A 64 -5.17 21.02 -3.72
N ALA A 65 -5.34 19.79 -4.21
CA ALA A 65 -6.58 19.30 -4.81
C ALA A 65 -6.96 17.96 -4.15
N GLY A 66 -7.63 18.04 -3.00
CA GLY A 66 -7.98 16.90 -2.14
C GLY A 66 -8.87 15.85 -2.80
N GLY A 67 -8.26 14.94 -3.54
CA GLY A 67 -8.81 13.63 -3.86
C GLY A 67 -7.81 12.59 -3.38
N ASP A 68 -8.18 11.83 -2.34
CA ASP A 68 -7.33 10.80 -1.75
C ASP A 68 -6.69 9.96 -2.87
N LYS A 69 -5.38 9.71 -2.81
CA LYS A 69 -4.66 8.82 -3.76
C LYS A 69 -5.46 7.54 -4.06
N TRP A 70 -6.13 7.02 -3.04
CA TRP A 70 -7.03 5.88 -3.11
C TRP A 70 -8.33 6.11 -3.90
N ALA A 71 -8.90 7.30 -3.90
CA ALA A 71 -10.04 7.66 -4.74
C ALA A 71 -9.65 7.62 -6.22
N SER A 72 -8.48 8.15 -6.57
CA SER A 72 -7.97 8.08 -7.94
C SER A 72 -7.70 6.64 -8.38
N ILE A 73 -7.09 5.82 -7.51
CA ILE A 73 -6.88 4.40 -7.79
C ILE A 73 -8.22 3.65 -7.95
N ARG A 74 -9.19 3.91 -7.07
CA ARG A 74 -10.54 3.30 -7.16
C ARG A 74 -11.25 3.66 -8.46
N ASP A 75 -11.23 4.95 -8.82
CA ASP A 75 -11.87 5.44 -10.04
C ASP A 75 -11.30 4.78 -11.31
N ILE A 76 -9.99 4.58 -11.37
CA ILE A 76 -9.33 3.87 -12.47
C ILE A 76 -9.78 2.40 -12.53
N CYS A 77 -9.81 1.71 -11.38
CA CYS A 77 -10.26 0.32 -11.32
C CYS A 77 -11.73 0.17 -11.71
N ASP A 78 -12.60 1.05 -11.20
CA ASP A 78 -14.04 1.04 -11.50
C ASP A 78 -14.31 1.33 -12.98
N THR A 79 -13.57 2.29 -13.57
CA THR A 79 -13.66 2.61 -15.00
C THR A 79 -13.28 1.40 -15.87
N TYR A 80 -12.19 0.72 -15.51
CA TYR A 80 -11.74 -0.47 -16.24
C TYR A 80 -12.75 -1.62 -16.15
N ASP A 81 -13.31 -1.87 -14.96
CA ASP A 81 -14.30 -2.94 -14.77
C ASP A 81 -15.61 -2.66 -15.56
N LEU A 82 -16.06 -1.41 -15.59
CA LEU A 82 -17.21 -0.96 -16.40
C LEU A 82 -16.99 -1.19 -17.91
N GLU A 83 -15.80 -0.87 -18.42
CA GLU A 83 -15.47 -1.09 -19.83
C GLU A 83 -15.51 -2.59 -20.17
N MET A 84 -14.90 -3.41 -19.33
CA MET A 84 -14.88 -4.88 -19.45
C MET A 84 -16.29 -5.47 -19.46
N GLN A 85 -17.16 -5.03 -18.54
CA GLN A 85 -18.55 -5.46 -18.49
C GLN A 85 -19.31 -5.04 -19.75
N THR A 86 -19.05 -3.83 -20.26
CA THR A 86 -19.66 -3.33 -21.50
C THR A 86 -19.26 -4.17 -22.70
N GLN A 87 -17.98 -4.49 -22.86
CA GLN A 87 -17.50 -5.37 -23.94
C GLN A 87 -18.12 -6.77 -23.85
N MET A 88 -18.20 -7.34 -22.65
CA MET A 88 -18.84 -8.63 -22.42
C MET A 88 -20.33 -8.62 -22.76
N ASN A 89 -21.05 -7.55 -22.43
CA ASN A 89 -22.46 -7.42 -22.77
C ASN A 89 -22.67 -7.29 -24.27
N LEU A 90 -21.80 -6.56 -24.99
CA LEU A 90 -21.82 -6.48 -26.45
C LEU A 90 -21.53 -7.84 -27.12
N LEU A 91 -20.57 -8.59 -26.59
CA LEU A 91 -20.28 -9.95 -27.06
C LEU A 91 -21.48 -10.87 -26.84
N LYS A 92 -22.10 -10.82 -25.66
CA LYS A 92 -23.31 -11.59 -25.34
C LYS A 92 -24.50 -11.21 -26.22
N SER A 93 -24.69 -9.93 -26.53
CA SER A 93 -25.78 -9.47 -27.40
C SER A 93 -25.55 -9.82 -28.87
N ARG A 94 -24.28 -9.87 -29.33
CA ARG A 94 -23.91 -10.30 -30.69
C ARG A 94 -23.95 -11.82 -30.89
N SER A 95 -23.91 -12.59 -29.81
CA SER A 95 -23.96 -14.05 -29.83
C SER A 95 -25.39 -14.62 -29.76
N LYS A 96 -26.41 -13.75 -29.69
CA LYS A 96 -27.83 -14.07 -29.89
C LYS A 96 -28.26 -13.70 -31.30
#